data_AF-A0A9X2G9B3-F1
#
_entry.id   AF-A0A9X2G9B3-F1
#
_cell.length_a   1.000
_cell.length_b   1.000
_cell.length_c   1.000
_cell.angle_alpha   90.00
_cell.angle_beta   90.00
_cell.angle_gamma   90.00
#
_symmetry.space_group_name_H-M   'P 1'
#
loop_
_entity.id
_entity.type
_entity.pdbx_description
1 polymer ?
#
loop_
_entity_poly.entity_id
_entity_poly.type
_entity_poly.pdbx_seq_one_letter_code
_entity_poly.pdbx_strand_id
1 'polypeptide(L)'
;MPLIVATANVNGIRAAVRRGMHAWIETRTPDILLLQEVRAPDKVARELLDGWHVAHAESENKGRAGVLVASRLPLGEVRTGLAAYAPAAGAEPATDTGRWIEADLTLPDGGALTVVSTYLHSGSTNPGEEHTMVAKYAYLEKVTARLAELALSPTPSVVAGDLNIAHQNADIKNWKGNLKSAGFLPEERAYVTRWLDEHGWADLGRVHAGDGPGPYTWWSWRGKAFDNDSGWRIDYQLANQALAAACRKIEVDRAPTYAERWSDHAPVVATYEL
;
A
#
# COMPACT_ATOMS: atom_id res chain seq x y z
N MET A 1 -2.30 -24.72 1.33
CA MET A 1 -2.92 -23.96 2.43
C MET A 1 -3.12 -22.55 1.92
N PRO A 2 -4.20 -21.85 2.28
CA PRO A 2 -4.40 -20.48 1.79
C PRO A 2 -3.25 -19.58 2.27
N LEU A 3 -2.79 -18.69 1.40
CA LEU A 3 -1.77 -17.68 1.70
C LEU A 3 -2.47 -16.37 2.08
N ILE A 4 -2.13 -15.82 3.25
CA ILE A 4 -2.70 -14.57 3.76
C ILE A 4 -1.70 -13.43 3.61
N VAL A 5 -2.03 -12.45 2.77
CA VAL A 5 -1.23 -11.23 2.57
C VAL A 5 -1.97 -10.06 3.17
N ALA A 6 -1.34 -9.34 4.09
CA ALA A 6 -1.89 -8.11 4.62
C ALA A 6 -1.01 -6.91 4.29
N THR A 7 -1.65 -5.80 3.91
CA THR A 7 -0.99 -4.50 3.77
C THR A 7 -1.53 -3.50 4.77
N ALA A 8 -0.66 -2.68 5.35
CA ALA A 8 -1.07 -1.62 6.28
C ALA A 8 -0.06 -0.48 6.33
N ASN A 9 -0.54 0.75 6.13
CA ASN A 9 0.21 1.95 6.56
C ASN A 9 0.15 2.05 8.09
N VAL A 10 1.31 1.93 8.73
CA VAL A 10 1.42 1.82 10.19
C VAL A 10 1.66 3.17 10.87
N ASN A 11 1.88 4.24 10.09
CA ASN A 11 2.13 5.61 10.57
C ASN A 11 3.16 5.67 11.72
N GLY A 12 4.21 4.87 11.60
CA GLY A 12 5.25 4.62 12.61
C GLY A 12 5.09 3.30 13.35
N ILE A 13 5.93 2.32 13.02
CA ILE A 13 5.82 0.93 13.52
C ILE A 13 5.88 0.84 15.05
N ARG A 14 6.70 1.65 15.72
CA ARG A 14 6.77 1.68 17.20
C ARG A 14 5.43 2.07 17.82
N ALA A 15 4.73 3.03 17.21
CA ALA A 15 3.43 3.48 17.71
C ALA A 15 2.35 2.43 17.46
N ALA A 16 2.35 1.82 16.27
CA ALA A 16 1.45 0.72 15.92
C ALA A 16 1.58 -0.48 16.88
N VAL A 17 2.82 -0.93 17.15
CA VAL A 17 3.08 -2.02 18.10
C VAL A 17 2.55 -1.70 19.49
N ARG A 18 2.86 -0.52 20.02
CA ARG A 18 2.38 -0.07 21.34
C ARG A 18 0.84 -0.01 21.41
N ARG A 19 0.16 0.20 20.28
CA ARG A 19 -1.29 0.28 20.17
C ARG A 19 -1.97 -1.06 19.85
N GLY A 20 -1.22 -2.17 19.81
CA GLY A 20 -1.80 -3.52 19.69
C GLY A 20 -1.63 -4.19 18.33
N MET A 21 -0.76 -3.70 17.45
CA MET A 21 -0.51 -4.35 16.14
C MET A 21 -0.08 -5.83 16.29
N HIS A 22 0.73 -6.18 17.29
CA HIS A 22 1.15 -7.58 17.49
C HIS A 22 -0.02 -8.50 17.85
N ALA A 23 -0.94 -8.05 18.72
CA ALA A 23 -2.15 -8.81 19.03
C ALA A 23 -3.00 -9.03 17.77
N TRP A 24 -3.08 -8.03 16.89
CA TRP A 24 -3.73 -8.20 15.58
C TRP A 24 -2.99 -9.24 14.71
N ILE A 25 -1.65 -9.22 14.64
CA ILE A 25 -0.86 -10.22 13.90
C ILE A 25 -1.09 -11.64 14.45
N GLU A 26 -1.12 -11.80 15.78
CA GLU A 26 -1.35 -13.09 16.44
C GLU A 26 -2.74 -13.66 16.15
N THR A 27 -3.76 -12.80 16.05
CA THR A 27 -5.15 -13.21 15.77
C THR A 27 -5.41 -13.44 14.29
N ARG A 28 -4.89 -12.55 13.42
CA ARG A 28 -5.12 -12.59 11.97
C ARG A 28 -4.19 -13.56 11.24
N THR A 29 -3.06 -13.89 11.85
CA THR A 29 -2.04 -14.83 11.35
C THR A 29 -1.67 -14.64 9.88
N PRO A 30 -1.31 -13.42 9.43
CA PRO A 30 -0.84 -13.24 8.06
C PRO A 30 0.45 -14.02 7.81
N ASP A 31 0.64 -14.49 6.57
CA ASP A 31 1.90 -15.10 6.12
C ASP A 31 2.87 -14.04 5.62
N ILE A 32 2.34 -12.96 5.04
CA ILE A 32 3.10 -11.83 4.50
C ILE A 32 2.48 -10.51 4.98
N LEU A 33 3.34 -9.62 5.48
CA LEU A 33 3.03 -8.26 5.93
C LEU A 33 3.74 -7.25 5.02
N LEU A 34 2.95 -6.37 4.41
CA LEU A 34 3.41 -5.27 3.57
C LEU A 34 3.13 -3.98 4.34
N LEU A 35 4.17 -3.41 4.96
CA LEU A 35 4.01 -2.27 5.86
C LEU A 35 4.51 -0.99 5.21
N GLN A 36 3.74 0.09 5.36
CA GLN A 36 4.08 1.43 4.87
C GLN A 36 4.22 2.41 6.03
N GLU A 37 4.97 3.48 5.81
CA GLU A 37 5.30 4.49 6.82
C GLU A 37 5.85 3.87 8.11
N VAL A 38 6.81 2.97 7.95
CA VAL A 38 7.49 2.30 9.06
C VAL A 38 8.17 3.32 9.99
N ARG A 39 8.75 4.39 9.42
CA ARG A 39 9.35 5.54 10.13
C ARG A 39 10.32 5.13 11.24
N ALA A 40 11.09 4.07 11.01
CA ALA A 40 12.05 3.53 11.95
C ALA A 40 13.31 3.03 11.24
N PRO A 41 14.47 3.03 11.92
CA PRO A 41 15.66 2.38 11.39
C PRO A 41 15.47 0.88 11.19
N ASP A 42 16.16 0.29 10.22
CA ASP A 42 16.07 -1.14 9.89
C ASP A 42 16.24 -2.05 11.11
N LYS A 43 17.24 -1.77 11.96
CA LYS A 43 17.48 -2.51 13.21
C LYS A 43 16.22 -2.56 14.09
N VAL A 44 15.52 -1.43 14.25
CA VAL A 44 14.32 -1.37 15.11
C VAL A 44 13.15 -2.11 14.45
N ALA A 45 13.00 -2.00 13.13
CA ALA A 45 11.94 -2.72 12.42
C ALA A 45 12.12 -4.25 12.56
N ARG A 46 13.36 -4.74 12.44
CA ARG A 46 13.69 -6.16 12.63
C ARG A 46 13.46 -6.64 14.07
N GLU A 47 13.85 -5.85 15.07
CA GLU A 47 13.60 -6.17 16.48
C GLU A 47 12.10 -6.29 16.81
N LEU A 48 11.27 -5.44 16.20
CA LEU A 48 9.81 -5.48 16.40
C LEU A 48 9.14 -6.62 15.64
N LEU A 49 9.73 -7.10 14.55
CA LEU A 49 9.25 -8.22 13.74
C LEU A 49 10.17 -9.43 13.90
N ASP A 50 10.63 -9.69 15.13
CA ASP A 50 11.45 -10.84 15.44
C ASP A 50 10.78 -12.15 14.99
N GLY A 51 11.57 -13.07 14.43
CA GLY A 51 11.08 -14.33 13.84
C GLY A 51 10.52 -14.22 12.42
N TRP A 52 10.45 -13.04 11.81
CA TRP A 52 10.07 -12.87 10.40
C TRP A 52 11.30 -12.74 9.49
N HIS A 53 11.17 -13.17 8.24
CA HIS A 53 12.09 -12.75 7.19
C HIS A 53 11.74 -11.31 6.77
N VAL A 54 12.66 -10.36 6.99
CA VAL A 54 12.40 -8.93 6.79
C VAL A 54 13.29 -8.33 5.71
N ALA A 55 12.65 -7.67 4.74
CA ALA A 55 13.26 -6.74 3.81
C ALA A 55 12.67 -5.35 4.05
N HIS A 56 13.51 -4.33 4.15
CA HIS A 56 13.10 -2.99 4.53
C HIS A 56 13.85 -1.95 3.70
N ALA A 57 13.09 -1.06 3.07
CA ALA A 57 13.61 0.14 2.43
C ALA A 57 13.40 1.30 3.39
N GLU A 58 14.41 1.54 4.23
CA GLU A 58 14.45 2.68 5.15
C GLU A 58 14.44 4.00 4.35
N SER A 59 13.75 5.01 4.87
CA SER A 59 13.84 6.35 4.31
C SER A 59 15.13 7.02 4.78
N GLU A 60 15.84 7.69 3.87
CA GLU A 60 17.00 8.53 4.20
C GLU A 60 16.64 9.67 5.16
N ASN A 61 15.39 10.12 5.14
CA ASN A 61 14.87 11.12 6.06
C ASN A 61 14.33 10.47 7.34
N LYS A 62 15.06 10.66 8.45
CA LYS A 62 14.70 10.08 9.75
C LYS A 62 13.26 10.38 10.15
N GLY A 63 12.50 9.33 10.46
CA GLY A 63 11.11 9.43 10.92
C GLY A 63 10.08 9.71 9.82
N ARG A 64 10.47 9.62 8.54
CA ARG A 64 9.60 9.76 7.37
C ARG A 64 9.50 8.43 6.63
N ALA A 65 8.38 8.21 5.93
CA ALA A 65 8.18 7.09 5.00
C ALA A 65 8.70 5.74 5.54
N GLY A 66 9.40 4.97 4.68
CA GLY A 66 9.88 3.63 4.96
C GLY A 66 8.82 2.58 4.62
N VAL A 67 9.21 1.59 3.83
CA VAL A 67 8.34 0.46 3.44
C VAL A 67 9.05 -0.87 3.69
N LEU A 68 8.28 -1.88 4.09
CA LEU A 68 8.79 -3.15 4.56
C LEU A 68 7.96 -4.32 4.01
N VAL A 69 8.65 -5.43 3.70
CA VAL A 69 8.09 -6.76 3.53
C VAL A 69 8.56 -7.62 4.69
N ALA A 70 7.62 -8.17 5.46
CA ALA A 70 7.88 -9.23 6.42
C ALA A 70 7.15 -10.50 5.97
N SER A 71 7.85 -11.62 5.93
CA SER A 71 7.31 -12.89 5.45
C SER A 71 7.66 -14.05 6.38
N ARG A 72 6.73 -14.99 6.54
CA ARG A 72 7.01 -16.31 7.14
C ARG A 72 7.71 -17.25 6.16
N LEU A 73 7.62 -16.95 4.86
CA LEU A 73 8.34 -17.64 3.80
C LEU A 73 9.71 -16.99 3.57
N PRO A 74 10.73 -17.75 3.15
CA PRO A 74 12.03 -17.19 2.81
C PRO A 74 11.91 -16.12 1.73
N LEU A 75 12.61 -15.00 1.94
CA LEU A 75 12.78 -13.96 0.93
C LEU A 75 13.87 -14.38 -0.06
N GLY A 76 13.57 -14.25 -1.35
CA GLY A 76 14.52 -14.35 -2.45
C GLY A 76 15.15 -12.99 -2.77
N GLU A 77 15.13 -12.63 -4.05
CA GLU A 77 15.67 -11.35 -4.50
C GLU A 77 14.82 -10.18 -3.99
N VAL A 78 15.49 -9.13 -3.52
CA VAL A 78 14.88 -7.91 -2.97
C VAL A 78 15.34 -6.72 -3.78
N ARG A 79 14.38 -5.89 -4.22
CA ARG A 79 14.61 -4.68 -5.03
C ARG A 79 13.98 -3.47 -4.33
N THR A 80 14.76 -2.40 -4.17
CA THR A 80 14.31 -1.20 -3.44
C THR A 80 14.31 0.03 -4.33
N GLY A 81 13.27 0.86 -4.21
CA GLY A 81 13.14 2.09 -4.97
C GLY A 81 12.85 1.87 -6.47
N LEU A 82 12.80 2.98 -7.21
CA LEU A 82 12.44 3.01 -8.63
C LEU A 82 13.42 3.88 -9.44
N ALA A 83 14.67 4.00 -8.99
CA ALA A 83 15.66 4.88 -9.63
C ALA A 83 16.01 4.46 -11.08
N ALA A 84 15.81 3.19 -11.43
CA ALA A 84 15.99 2.68 -12.79
C ALA A 84 14.94 3.20 -13.80
N TYR A 85 13.83 3.75 -13.30
CA TYR A 85 12.75 4.31 -14.11
C TYR A 85 12.86 5.83 -14.17
N ALA A 86 12.61 6.40 -15.34
CA ALA A 86 12.57 7.85 -15.55
C ALA A 86 11.13 8.34 -15.63
N PRO A 87 10.83 9.55 -15.12
CA PRO A 87 9.53 10.17 -15.39
C PRO A 87 9.39 10.47 -16.90
N ALA A 88 8.16 10.46 -17.41
CA ALA A 88 7.89 10.74 -18.82
C ALA A 88 8.31 12.16 -19.26
N ALA A 89 8.33 13.11 -18.32
CA ALA A 89 8.79 14.48 -18.55
C ALA A 89 9.43 15.09 -17.30
N GLY A 90 10.46 15.91 -17.51
CA GLY A 90 11.15 16.64 -16.44
C GLY A 90 12.07 15.76 -15.59
N ALA A 91 12.67 16.36 -14.55
CA ALA A 91 13.40 15.63 -13.53
C ALA A 91 12.50 15.42 -12.31
N GLU A 92 12.60 14.25 -11.67
CA GLU A 92 12.03 14.07 -10.34
C GLU A 92 12.77 15.00 -9.37
N PRO A 93 12.06 15.87 -8.62
CA PRO A 93 12.71 16.68 -7.60
C PRO A 93 13.33 15.78 -6.52
N ALA A 94 14.31 16.28 -5.78
CA ALA A 94 14.85 15.55 -4.64
C ALA A 94 13.74 15.31 -3.59
N THR A 95 13.48 14.04 -3.28
CA THR A 95 12.43 13.59 -2.36
C THR A 95 13.01 12.63 -1.33
N ASP A 96 12.19 12.21 -0.35
CA ASP A 96 12.55 11.12 0.55
C ASP A 96 12.49 9.75 -0.14
N THR A 97 13.40 8.85 0.24
CA THR A 97 13.42 7.45 -0.23
C THR A 97 12.53 6.55 0.64
N GLY A 98 12.55 5.24 0.39
CA GLY A 98 11.82 4.27 1.21
C GLY A 98 10.32 4.23 0.90
N ARG A 99 9.96 4.28 -0.39
CA ARG A 99 8.58 4.31 -0.89
C ARG A 99 8.20 3.10 -1.74
N TRP A 100 9.15 2.27 -2.13
CA TRP A 100 8.95 1.05 -2.88
C TRP A 100 9.93 -0.02 -2.41
N ILE A 101 9.40 -1.21 -2.10
CA ILE A 101 10.20 -2.41 -1.92
C ILE A 101 9.47 -3.59 -2.53
N GLU A 102 10.22 -4.39 -3.27
CA GLU A 102 9.77 -5.58 -3.94
C GLU A 102 10.60 -6.77 -3.46
N ALA A 103 9.95 -7.91 -3.23
CA ALA A 103 10.61 -9.14 -2.85
C ALA A 103 9.98 -10.33 -3.57
N ASP A 104 10.81 -11.25 -4.03
CA ASP A 104 10.36 -12.56 -4.51
C ASP A 104 10.29 -13.54 -3.34
N LEU A 105 9.26 -14.39 -3.36
CA LEU A 105 9.01 -15.42 -2.36
C LEU A 105 8.96 -16.78 -3.05
N THR A 106 9.55 -17.79 -2.41
CA THR A 106 9.34 -19.19 -2.80
C THR A 106 8.17 -19.75 -2.02
N LEU A 107 7.14 -20.17 -2.73
CA LEU A 107 5.95 -20.82 -2.18
C LEU A 107 6.26 -22.27 -1.77
N PRO A 108 5.46 -22.88 -0.88
CA PRO A 108 5.72 -24.25 -0.41
C PRO A 108 5.74 -25.33 -1.50
N ASP A 109 5.06 -25.10 -2.63
CA ASP A 109 5.03 -25.98 -3.80
C ASP A 109 6.19 -25.75 -4.78
N GLY A 110 7.09 -24.80 -4.47
CA GLY A 110 8.20 -24.38 -5.33
C GLY A 110 7.83 -23.27 -6.32
N GLY A 111 6.59 -22.81 -6.34
CA GLY A 111 6.17 -21.63 -7.11
C GLY A 111 6.83 -20.34 -6.63
N ALA A 112 6.74 -19.29 -7.44
CA ALA A 112 7.23 -17.96 -7.09
C ALA A 112 6.08 -16.98 -6.95
N LEU A 113 6.21 -16.04 -6.00
CA LEU A 113 5.31 -14.92 -5.82
C LEU A 113 6.14 -13.65 -5.64
N THR A 114 5.88 -12.62 -6.45
CA THR A 114 6.46 -11.30 -6.26
C THR A 114 5.50 -10.44 -5.42
N VAL A 115 5.99 -9.87 -4.33
CA VAL A 115 5.22 -8.96 -3.48
C VAL A 115 5.86 -7.58 -3.46
N VAL A 116 5.05 -6.54 -3.53
CA VAL A 116 5.50 -5.14 -3.40
C VAL A 116 4.75 -4.47 -2.26
N SER A 117 5.51 -3.82 -1.38
CA SER A 117 5.02 -2.83 -0.43
C SER A 117 5.35 -1.42 -0.95
N THR A 118 4.34 -0.58 -1.15
CA THR A 118 4.51 0.77 -1.73
C THR A 118 3.79 1.85 -0.94
N TYR A 119 4.40 3.03 -0.84
CA TYR A 119 3.86 4.23 -0.19
C TYR A 119 4.02 5.44 -1.10
N LEU A 120 2.96 5.79 -1.82
CA LEU A 120 2.99 6.91 -2.75
C LEU A 120 2.97 8.24 -2.00
N HIS A 121 3.52 9.29 -2.61
CA HIS A 121 3.45 10.63 -2.04
C HIS A 121 1.99 11.06 -1.84
N SER A 122 1.66 11.58 -0.66
CA SER A 122 0.32 12.14 -0.41
C SER A 122 0.03 13.32 -1.35
N GLY A 123 1.03 14.18 -1.56
CA GLY A 123 0.87 15.44 -2.27
C GLY A 123 0.06 16.47 -1.47
N SER A 124 0.04 17.72 -1.95
CA SER A 124 -0.78 18.79 -1.39
C SER A 124 -1.09 19.87 -2.42
N THR A 125 -2.32 20.36 -2.40
CA THR A 125 -2.78 21.49 -3.23
C THR A 125 -2.81 22.81 -2.47
N ASN A 126 -2.24 22.85 -1.26
CA ASN A 126 -2.14 24.09 -0.49
C ASN A 126 -1.14 25.07 -1.16
N PRO A 127 -1.41 26.38 -1.13
CA PRO A 127 -0.48 27.38 -1.65
C PRO A 127 0.91 27.27 -0.99
N GLY A 128 1.96 27.19 -1.81
CA GLY A 128 3.36 27.04 -1.37
C GLY A 128 3.83 25.58 -1.24
N GLU A 129 2.95 24.59 -1.42
CA GLU A 129 3.27 23.17 -1.35
C GLU A 129 3.27 22.48 -2.73
N GLU A 130 3.25 23.25 -3.82
CA GLU A 130 3.11 22.75 -5.21
C GLU A 130 4.20 21.74 -5.59
N HIS A 131 5.41 21.92 -5.06
CA HIS A 131 6.54 21.00 -5.26
C HIS A 131 6.24 19.55 -4.84
N THR A 132 5.32 19.35 -3.88
CA THR A 132 4.91 18.01 -3.44
C THR A 132 4.08 17.28 -4.48
N MET A 133 3.30 18.02 -5.28
CA MET A 133 2.55 17.45 -6.41
C MET A 133 3.47 17.13 -7.57
N VAL A 134 4.48 17.97 -7.83
CA VAL A 134 5.53 17.67 -8.84
C VAL A 134 6.24 16.37 -8.49
N ALA A 135 6.63 16.19 -7.23
CA ALA A 135 7.19 14.94 -6.72
C ALA A 135 6.24 13.75 -6.91
N LYS A 136 4.96 13.92 -6.52
CA LYS A 136 3.95 12.85 -6.67
C LYS A 136 3.80 12.38 -8.11
N TYR A 137 3.62 13.31 -9.06
CA TYR A 137 3.44 12.94 -10.47
C TYR A 137 4.70 12.33 -11.09
N ALA A 138 5.88 12.86 -10.80
CA ALA A 138 7.13 12.27 -11.27
C ALA A 138 7.31 10.82 -10.75
N TYR A 139 6.94 10.57 -9.49
CA TYR A 139 6.97 9.22 -8.91
C TYR A 139 5.89 8.30 -9.51
N LEU A 140 4.69 8.81 -9.78
CA LEU A 140 3.61 8.05 -10.42
C LEU A 140 3.98 7.56 -11.83
N GLU A 141 4.75 8.33 -12.60
CA GLU A 141 5.28 7.86 -13.89
C GLU A 141 6.22 6.66 -13.72
N LYS A 142 7.10 6.69 -12.72
CA LYS A 142 8.00 5.57 -12.41
C LYS A 142 7.24 4.32 -11.96
N VAL A 143 6.24 4.50 -11.09
CA VAL A 143 5.35 3.43 -10.65
C VAL A 143 4.59 2.84 -11.83
N THR A 144 4.11 3.68 -12.74
CA THR A 144 3.41 3.26 -13.96
C THR A 144 4.30 2.39 -14.84
N ALA A 145 5.56 2.78 -15.05
CA ALA A 145 6.52 1.98 -15.82
C ALA A 145 6.78 0.61 -15.17
N ARG A 146 7.00 0.56 -13.85
CA ARG A 146 7.22 -0.71 -13.14
C ARG A 146 5.97 -1.60 -13.16
N LEU A 147 4.79 -1.03 -12.99
CA LEU A 147 3.52 -1.78 -13.06
C LEU A 147 3.28 -2.35 -14.46
N ALA A 148 3.70 -1.69 -15.53
CA ALA A 148 3.62 -2.23 -16.89
C ALA A 148 4.50 -3.49 -17.05
N GLU A 149 5.72 -3.48 -16.51
CA GLU A 149 6.61 -4.65 -16.54
C GLU A 149 6.05 -5.82 -15.72
N LEU A 150 5.61 -5.55 -14.49
CA LEU A 150 5.06 -6.56 -13.59
C LEU A 150 3.72 -7.15 -14.11
N ALA A 151 2.93 -6.36 -14.83
CA ALA A 151 1.71 -6.85 -15.48
C ALA A 151 1.99 -7.92 -16.55
N LEU A 152 3.10 -7.80 -17.27
CA LEU A 152 3.50 -8.74 -18.32
C LEU A 152 4.22 -9.98 -17.79
N SER A 153 4.61 -9.97 -16.51
CA SER A 153 5.27 -11.11 -15.87
C SER A 153 4.31 -12.30 -15.74
N PRO A 154 4.73 -13.53 -16.11
CA PRO A 154 3.95 -14.74 -15.83
C PRO A 154 3.95 -15.10 -14.34
N THR A 155 4.83 -14.49 -13.54
CA THR A 155 4.92 -14.74 -12.10
C THR A 155 3.76 -14.05 -11.38
N PRO A 156 2.98 -14.76 -10.55
CA PRO A 156 1.98 -14.15 -9.68
C PRO A 156 2.58 -12.96 -8.92
N SER A 157 1.94 -11.79 -9.02
CA SER A 157 2.46 -10.55 -8.43
C SER A 157 1.35 -9.75 -7.75
N VAL A 158 1.63 -9.25 -6.54
CA VAL A 158 0.77 -8.30 -5.81
C VAL A 158 1.55 -7.01 -5.53
N VAL A 159 0.94 -5.88 -5.89
CA VAL A 159 1.38 -4.55 -5.49
C VAL A 159 0.39 -3.98 -4.49
N ALA A 160 0.84 -3.78 -3.27
CA ALA A 160 -0.04 -3.36 -2.18
C ALA A 160 0.56 -2.25 -1.33
N GLY A 161 -0.33 -1.46 -0.74
CA GLY A 161 0.03 -0.37 0.14
C GLY A 161 -0.84 0.85 -0.05
N ASP A 162 -0.39 1.95 0.56
CA ASP A 162 -1.05 3.24 0.53
C ASP A 162 -0.68 3.99 -0.74
N LEU A 163 -1.62 4.01 -1.68
CA LEU A 163 -1.49 4.72 -2.95
C LEU A 163 -1.80 6.22 -2.81
N ASN A 164 -2.33 6.67 -1.67
CA ASN A 164 -2.74 8.06 -1.48
C ASN A 164 -3.65 8.60 -2.61
N ILE A 165 -4.45 7.73 -3.22
CA ILE A 165 -5.38 8.07 -4.31
C ILE A 165 -6.66 7.25 -4.08
N ALA A 166 -7.80 7.92 -3.96
CA ALA A 166 -9.11 7.29 -4.03
C ALA A 166 -9.59 7.29 -5.49
N HIS A 167 -9.86 6.12 -6.08
CA HIS A 167 -10.06 6.00 -7.53
C HIS A 167 -11.44 6.45 -8.00
N GLN A 168 -12.49 6.03 -7.33
CA GLN A 168 -13.89 6.30 -7.71
C GLN A 168 -14.60 7.16 -6.66
N ASN A 169 -15.74 7.75 -7.02
CA ASN A 169 -16.57 8.48 -6.05
C ASN A 169 -17.01 7.58 -4.87
N ALA A 170 -17.13 6.27 -5.10
CA ALA A 170 -17.41 5.29 -4.07
C ALA A 170 -16.26 5.12 -3.06
N ASP A 171 -15.03 5.53 -3.41
CA ASP A 171 -13.82 5.36 -2.60
C ASP A 171 -13.64 6.46 -1.54
N ILE A 172 -14.52 7.46 -1.50
CA ILE A 172 -14.43 8.55 -0.53
C ILE A 172 -15.83 9.07 -0.18
N LYS A 173 -16.13 9.12 1.12
CA LYS A 173 -17.48 9.51 1.57
C LYS A 173 -17.90 10.91 1.11
N ASN A 174 -17.01 11.89 1.22
CA ASN A 174 -17.28 13.28 0.85
C ASN A 174 -16.62 13.68 -0.47
N TRP A 175 -16.81 12.88 -1.52
CA TRP A 175 -16.13 13.06 -2.82
C TRP A 175 -16.34 14.47 -3.42
N LYS A 176 -17.54 15.05 -3.32
CA LYS A 176 -17.85 16.37 -3.89
C LYS A 176 -16.96 17.48 -3.33
N GLY A 177 -16.69 17.45 -2.03
CA GLY A 177 -15.84 18.44 -1.36
C GLY A 177 -14.35 18.26 -1.65
N ASN A 178 -13.94 17.09 -2.18
CA ASN A 178 -12.54 16.73 -2.35
C ASN A 178 -12.08 16.71 -3.81
N LEU A 179 -12.91 17.13 -4.77
CA LEU A 179 -12.56 17.20 -6.20
C LEU A 179 -11.32 18.07 -6.52
N LYS A 180 -10.87 18.89 -5.58
CA LYS A 180 -9.66 19.74 -5.68
C LYS A 180 -8.58 19.39 -4.65
N SER A 181 -8.76 18.30 -3.91
CA SER A 181 -7.82 17.83 -2.89
C SER A 181 -6.90 16.78 -3.49
N ALA A 182 -5.61 16.84 -3.14
CA ALA A 182 -4.67 15.78 -3.47
C ALA A 182 -5.18 14.43 -2.96
N GLY A 183 -4.96 13.39 -3.76
CA GLY A 183 -5.52 12.06 -3.60
C GLY A 183 -6.91 11.85 -4.21
N PHE A 184 -7.54 12.90 -4.75
CA PHE A 184 -8.81 12.76 -5.47
C PHE A 184 -8.91 13.66 -6.72
N LEU A 185 -7.80 14.22 -7.19
CA LEU A 185 -7.77 14.97 -8.43
C LEU A 185 -8.06 14.04 -9.63
N PRO A 186 -8.74 14.52 -10.69
CA PRO A 186 -8.99 13.74 -11.89
C PRO A 186 -7.71 13.12 -12.50
N GLU A 187 -6.60 13.86 -12.47
CA GLU A 187 -5.31 13.44 -13.01
C GLU A 187 -4.68 12.32 -12.19
N GLU A 188 -4.79 12.36 -10.86
CA GLU A 188 -4.31 11.27 -9.98
C GLU A 188 -5.13 9.99 -10.20
N ARG A 189 -6.45 10.14 -10.31
CA ARG A 189 -7.38 9.03 -10.54
C ARG A 189 -7.13 8.36 -11.90
N ALA A 190 -6.70 9.12 -12.90
CA ALA A 190 -6.37 8.61 -14.22
C ALA A 190 -5.18 7.64 -14.20
N TYR A 191 -4.24 7.75 -13.26
CA TYR A 191 -3.17 6.75 -13.10
C TYR A 191 -3.72 5.40 -12.67
N VAL A 192 -4.62 5.37 -11.69
CA VAL A 192 -5.25 4.13 -11.26
C VAL A 192 -6.07 3.54 -12.40
N THR A 193 -6.85 4.35 -13.13
CA THR A 193 -7.55 3.91 -14.35
C THR A 193 -6.59 3.29 -15.37
N ARG A 194 -5.45 3.92 -15.67
CA ARG A 194 -4.44 3.38 -16.59
C ARG A 194 -3.91 2.02 -16.12
N TRP A 195 -3.59 1.87 -14.85
CA TRP A 195 -3.07 0.61 -14.33
C TRP A 195 -4.09 -0.53 -14.43
N LEU A 196 -5.37 -0.25 -14.21
CA LEU A 196 -6.44 -1.24 -14.30
C LEU A 196 -6.81 -1.55 -15.76
N ASP A 197 -7.11 -0.52 -16.56
CA ASP A 197 -7.71 -0.68 -17.88
C ASP A 197 -6.66 -0.97 -18.97
N GLU A 198 -5.49 -0.32 -18.91
CA GLU A 198 -4.46 -0.43 -19.94
C GLU A 198 -3.43 -1.52 -19.60
N HIS A 199 -3.00 -1.60 -18.33
CA HIS A 199 -2.02 -2.61 -17.90
C HIS A 199 -2.67 -3.91 -17.39
N GLY A 200 -3.99 -3.94 -17.20
CA GLY A 200 -4.72 -5.14 -16.80
C GLY A 200 -4.48 -5.58 -15.36
N TRP A 201 -4.16 -4.66 -14.44
CA TRP A 201 -4.16 -4.98 -13.01
C TRP A 201 -5.59 -5.15 -12.49
N ALA A 202 -5.78 -6.03 -11.51
CA ALA A 202 -7.03 -6.19 -10.80
C ALA A 202 -6.97 -5.46 -9.44
N ASP A 203 -7.86 -4.50 -9.21
CA ASP A 203 -8.12 -3.94 -7.87
C ASP A 203 -8.94 -4.95 -7.05
N LEU A 204 -8.26 -5.81 -6.30
CA LEU A 204 -8.90 -6.89 -5.54
C LEU A 204 -9.91 -6.35 -4.53
N GLY A 205 -9.65 -5.17 -3.94
CA GLY A 205 -10.58 -4.53 -3.03
C GLY A 205 -11.92 -4.25 -3.69
N ARG A 206 -11.90 -3.67 -4.89
CA ARG A 206 -13.12 -3.38 -5.64
C ARG A 206 -13.79 -4.65 -6.20
N VAL A 207 -13.01 -5.59 -6.73
CA VAL A 207 -13.50 -6.89 -7.23
C VAL A 207 -14.31 -7.65 -6.16
N HIS A 208 -13.83 -7.66 -4.91
CA HIS A 208 -14.48 -8.40 -3.83
C HIS A 208 -15.53 -7.60 -3.05
N ALA A 209 -15.43 -6.26 -3.03
CA ALA A 209 -16.40 -5.41 -2.31
C ALA A 209 -17.61 -4.97 -3.15
N GLY A 210 -17.59 -5.14 -4.48
CA GLY A 210 -18.62 -4.61 -5.38
C GLY A 210 -18.55 -3.09 -5.52
N ASP A 211 -19.59 -2.43 -6.03
CA ASP A 211 -19.53 -1.01 -6.43
C ASP A 211 -19.46 0.03 -5.28
N GLY A 212 -19.54 -0.41 -4.03
CA GLY A 212 -19.45 0.47 -2.86
C GLY A 212 -20.76 1.23 -2.52
N PRO A 213 -20.69 2.22 -1.60
CA PRO A 213 -19.49 2.95 -1.15
C PRO A 213 -18.53 2.13 -0.29
N GLY A 214 -17.25 2.51 -0.28
CA GLY A 214 -16.19 1.84 0.47
C GLY A 214 -15.91 0.41 -0.02
N PRO A 215 -15.37 -0.47 0.85
CA PRO A 215 -14.93 -0.18 2.21
C PRO A 215 -13.80 0.86 2.22
N TYR A 216 -13.83 1.77 3.19
CA TYR A 216 -12.75 2.74 3.38
C TYR A 216 -11.60 2.09 4.16
N THR A 217 -10.39 2.61 3.99
CA THR A 217 -9.17 2.08 4.63
C THR A 217 -8.48 3.14 5.48
N TRP A 218 -8.79 4.42 5.30
CA TRP A 218 -8.21 5.53 6.05
C TRP A 218 -9.28 6.48 6.62
N TRP A 219 -9.05 6.95 7.84
CA TRP A 219 -9.85 8.01 8.47
C TRP A 219 -8.97 8.95 9.28
N SER A 220 -9.20 10.26 9.17
CA SER A 220 -8.44 11.21 9.98
C SER A 220 -8.55 10.91 11.48
N TRP A 221 -7.45 11.07 12.22
CA TRP A 221 -7.46 11.14 13.68
C TRP A 221 -8.24 12.35 14.20
N ARG A 222 -8.43 13.39 13.38
CA ARG A 222 -9.07 14.65 13.76
C ARG A 222 -10.60 14.54 13.65
N GLY A 223 -11.28 15.07 14.67
CA GLY A 223 -12.74 15.12 14.69
C GLY A 223 -13.36 13.72 14.79
N LYS A 224 -14.53 13.55 14.18
CA LYS A 224 -15.32 12.30 14.24
C LYS A 224 -15.28 11.52 12.92
N ALA A 225 -14.20 11.64 12.15
CA ALA A 225 -14.11 10.99 10.83
C ALA A 225 -14.24 9.47 10.95
N PHE A 226 -13.56 8.87 11.93
CA PHE A 226 -13.69 7.43 12.19
C PHE A 226 -15.10 7.04 12.64
N ASP A 227 -15.65 7.69 13.67
CA ASP A 227 -16.96 7.33 14.23
C ASP A 227 -18.09 7.47 13.20
N ASN A 228 -18.01 8.50 12.35
CA ASN A 228 -19.00 8.74 11.30
C ASN A 228 -18.69 7.96 10.02
N ASP A 229 -17.65 7.13 10.00
CA ASP A 229 -17.16 6.42 8.81
C ASP A 229 -16.92 7.33 7.59
N SER A 230 -16.43 8.55 7.84
CA SER A 230 -16.02 9.53 6.82
C SER A 230 -14.61 9.24 6.35
N GLY A 231 -14.45 8.12 5.66
CA GLY A 231 -13.16 7.60 5.24
C GLY A 231 -12.85 7.78 3.75
N TRP A 232 -11.64 7.35 3.41
CA TRP A 232 -11.10 7.20 2.07
C TRP A 232 -10.60 5.77 1.90
N ARG A 233 -10.75 5.20 0.71
CA ARG A 233 -10.10 3.96 0.30
C ARG A 233 -8.87 4.32 -0.51
N ILE A 234 -7.72 4.29 0.15
CA ILE A 234 -6.42 4.64 -0.45
C ILE A 234 -5.39 3.53 -0.31
N ASP A 235 -5.73 2.45 0.41
CA ASP A 235 -4.90 1.26 0.56
C ASP A 235 -5.41 0.16 -0.38
N TYR A 236 -4.52 -0.39 -1.20
CA TYR A 236 -4.86 -1.32 -2.27
C TYR A 236 -4.11 -2.63 -2.14
N GLN A 237 -4.70 -3.69 -2.72
CA GLN A 237 -3.95 -4.85 -3.21
C GLN A 237 -4.27 -5.01 -4.70
N LEU A 238 -3.36 -4.56 -5.55
CA LEU A 238 -3.43 -4.75 -6.99
C LEU A 238 -2.77 -6.08 -7.34
N ALA A 239 -3.47 -6.96 -8.05
CA ALA A 239 -2.91 -8.23 -8.52
C ALA A 239 -2.77 -8.26 -10.04
N ASN A 240 -1.67 -8.80 -10.54
CA ASN A 240 -1.57 -9.10 -11.97
C ASN A 240 -2.49 -10.28 -12.32
N GLN A 241 -2.69 -10.53 -13.61
CA GLN A 241 -3.63 -11.57 -14.06
C GLN A 241 -3.28 -12.97 -13.53
N ALA A 242 -1.99 -13.28 -13.38
CA ALA A 242 -1.53 -14.56 -12.85
C ALA A 242 -1.94 -14.79 -11.38
N LEU A 243 -2.08 -13.72 -10.58
CA LEU A 243 -2.47 -13.81 -9.17
C LEU A 243 -3.95 -13.54 -8.93
N ALA A 244 -4.59 -12.70 -9.74
CA ALA A 244 -5.94 -12.20 -9.50
C ALA A 244 -6.97 -13.33 -9.32
N ALA A 245 -6.88 -14.37 -10.14
CA ALA A 245 -7.78 -15.53 -10.09
C ALA A 245 -7.58 -16.42 -8.87
N ALA A 246 -6.45 -16.31 -8.14
CA ALA A 246 -6.19 -17.04 -6.91
C ALA A 246 -6.80 -16.35 -5.68
N CYS A 247 -7.16 -15.05 -5.77
CA CYS A 247 -7.76 -14.35 -4.67
C CYS A 247 -9.18 -14.90 -4.37
N ARG A 248 -9.44 -15.21 -3.10
CA ARG A 248 -10.73 -15.72 -2.63
C ARG A 248 -11.47 -14.71 -1.78
N LYS A 249 -10.74 -13.87 -1.07
CA LYS A 249 -11.32 -12.95 -0.08
C LYS A 249 -10.43 -11.73 0.10
N ILE A 250 -11.06 -10.57 0.21
CA ILE A 250 -10.44 -9.33 0.70
C ILE A 250 -11.26 -8.82 1.87
N GLU A 251 -10.58 -8.42 2.94
CA GLU A 251 -11.19 -7.83 4.13
C GLU A 251 -10.45 -6.55 4.49
N VAL A 252 -11.19 -5.57 5.01
CA VAL A 252 -10.60 -4.40 5.68
C VAL A 252 -10.81 -4.57 7.17
N ASP A 253 -9.72 -4.79 7.90
CA ASP A 253 -9.73 -5.02 9.34
C ASP A 253 -9.81 -3.68 10.10
N ARG A 254 -10.93 -2.97 9.88
CA ARG A 254 -11.23 -1.73 10.59
C ARG A 254 -11.41 -2.02 12.08
N ALA A 255 -10.72 -1.26 12.93
CA ALA A 255 -10.83 -1.41 14.38
C ALA A 255 -12.30 -1.22 14.86
N PRO A 256 -12.74 -1.92 15.92
CA PRO A 256 -14.11 -1.81 16.41
C PRO A 256 -14.44 -0.41 16.95
N THR A 257 -13.47 0.25 17.58
CA THR A 257 -13.62 1.61 18.12
C THR A 257 -12.44 2.51 17.73
N TYR A 258 -12.64 3.83 17.83
CA TYR A 258 -11.58 4.82 17.60
C TYR A 258 -10.32 4.58 18.46
N ALA A 259 -10.51 4.14 19.70
CA ALA A 259 -9.42 3.96 20.67
C ALA A 259 -8.55 2.72 20.37
N GLU A 260 -9.14 1.69 19.74
CA GLU A 260 -8.47 0.42 19.41
C GLU A 260 -7.68 0.49 18.09
N ARG A 261 -7.72 1.63 17.40
CA ARG A 261 -6.93 1.87 16.20
C ARG A 261 -5.45 1.98 16.55
N TRP A 262 -4.62 1.27 15.80
CA TRP A 262 -3.17 1.37 15.89
C TRP A 262 -2.54 2.27 14.82
N SER A 263 -3.29 2.60 13.77
CA SER A 263 -2.97 3.57 12.72
C SER A 263 -4.23 4.36 12.32
N ASP A 264 -4.05 5.46 11.60
CA ASP A 264 -5.17 6.09 10.89
C ASP A 264 -5.70 5.23 9.74
N HIS A 265 -4.90 4.27 9.29
CA HIS A 265 -5.28 3.24 8.32
C HIS A 265 -5.75 1.95 9.00
N ALA A 266 -6.59 1.19 8.30
CA ALA A 266 -6.97 -0.18 8.61
C ALA A 266 -6.23 -1.15 7.67
N PRO A 267 -5.77 -2.32 8.16
CA PRO A 267 -5.17 -3.32 7.30
C PRO A 267 -6.13 -3.81 6.21
N VAL A 268 -5.59 -4.02 5.02
CA VAL A 268 -6.30 -4.70 3.92
C VAL A 268 -5.71 -6.09 3.78
N VAL A 269 -6.53 -7.11 4.00
CA VAL A 269 -6.09 -8.51 4.06
C VAL A 269 -6.70 -9.32 2.93
N ALA A 270 -5.83 -9.94 2.13
CA ALA A 270 -6.18 -10.84 1.05
C ALA A 270 -5.92 -12.29 1.45
N THR A 271 -6.79 -13.19 1.01
CA THR A 271 -6.59 -14.65 1.10
C THR A 271 -6.50 -15.22 -0.30
N TYR A 272 -5.38 -15.87 -0.62
CA TYR A 272 -5.11 -16.50 -1.90
C TYR A 272 -5.08 -18.02 -1.78
N GLU A 273 -5.59 -18.70 -2.80
CA GLU A 273 -5.38 -20.14 -3.02
C GLU A 273 -4.31 -20.32 -4.09
N LEU A 274 -3.07 -20.47 -3.63
CA LEU A 274 -1.88 -20.76 -4.44
C LEU A 274 -1.38 -22.17 -4.11
#